data_AF-K0ET93-F1
#
_entry.id   AF-K0ET93-F1
#
_cell.length_a   1.000
_cell.length_b   1.000
_cell.length_c   1.000
_cell.angle_alpha   90.00
_cell.angle_beta   90.00
_cell.angle_gamma   90.00
#
_symmetry.space_group_name_H-M   'P 1'
#
loop_
_entity.id
_entity.type
_entity.pdbx_description
1 polymer ?
#
loop_
_entity_poly.entity_id
_entity_poly.type
_entity_poly.pdbx_seq_one_letter_code
_entity_poly.pdbx_strand_id
1 'polypeptide(L)'
;MDLGALERQVAADRYAALDRSIEADLRLATSLSELAKGFIATKTDGSVRDRTRDALAPAEEAVGIRLRLLATGQVLNARLAGELNEALRAVELAARHSGRRELATTTIRRACDAYRQLARIHPEVAGLCADGLSKCGVWLGRLDQDAAVAATGEAARIRSALAAANPELSGKYLASLSTLLRTLMVGRSRKQALSMYRERYSAFTSTNMSIRLRACGIQDLDLTPKSYKALTELGCRTLEQAGRLTQQQILFKSSGDLSTVEELNWKLALVGLRPLLPGAEPDPPSMPVQIGTSFGALSVYCPTPDAIAQIRAAIIGAYATDDAYPLDRASYFGERDERVQTTDATVNTAEKLGDDIVLIDQPYGGWVTVMSLHWELTPVAKHPLAMRLSQDWPVAAITVTEHIAYELCWYEHGVATQYAALGRPAGQEPLDKPLAPLDFKMLAELNADRATETKLRAAFGNTQMFANLTYLPSSGLRQISATTPLAEHGDRALFFRTTP
;
A
#
# COMPACT_ATOMS: atom_id res chain seq x y z
N MET A 1 -2.74 9.67 -31.73
CA MET A 1 -4.16 10.05 -31.92
C MET A 1 -4.19 11.34 -32.75
N ASP A 2 -5.02 11.42 -33.80
CA ASP A 2 -5.14 12.68 -34.59
C ASP A 2 -6.18 13.60 -33.94
N LEU A 3 -5.70 14.61 -33.19
CA LEU A 3 -6.56 15.61 -32.55
C LEU A 3 -7.31 16.46 -33.57
N GLY A 4 -6.71 16.77 -34.73
CA GLY A 4 -7.35 17.57 -35.77
C GLY A 4 -8.52 16.84 -36.41
N ALA A 5 -8.42 15.52 -36.57
CA ALA A 5 -9.55 14.70 -37.00
C ALA A 5 -10.70 14.71 -35.96
N LEU A 6 -10.38 14.61 -34.67
CA LEU A 6 -11.37 14.67 -33.60
C LEU A 6 -12.05 16.05 -33.52
N GLU A 7 -11.30 17.14 -33.65
CA GLU A 7 -11.86 18.50 -33.70
C GLU A 7 -12.82 18.69 -34.88
N ARG A 8 -12.46 18.18 -36.08
CA ARG A 8 -13.34 18.18 -37.26
C ARG A 8 -14.60 17.33 -37.05
N GLN A 9 -14.46 16.16 -36.43
CA GLN A 9 -15.58 15.27 -36.12
C GLN A 9 -16.56 15.94 -35.16
N VAL A 10 -16.06 16.58 -34.09
CA VAL A 10 -16.89 17.33 -33.14
C VAL A 10 -17.63 18.47 -33.83
N ALA A 11 -17.00 19.19 -34.77
CA ALA A 11 -17.67 20.25 -35.52
C ALA A 11 -18.83 19.70 -36.38
N ALA A 12 -18.61 18.57 -37.06
CA ALA A 12 -19.63 17.90 -37.86
C ALA A 12 -20.80 17.38 -37.00
N ASP A 13 -20.50 16.70 -35.89
CA ASP A 13 -21.53 16.19 -34.98
C ASP A 13 -22.31 17.32 -34.29
N ARG A 14 -21.64 18.45 -34.00
CA ARG A 14 -22.30 19.64 -33.44
C ARG A 14 -23.30 20.22 -34.42
N TYR A 15 -22.94 20.31 -35.69
CA TYR A 15 -23.86 20.77 -36.73
C TYR A 15 -25.05 19.81 -36.88
N ALA A 16 -24.82 18.50 -36.84
CA ALA A 16 -25.90 17.51 -36.86
C ALA A 16 -26.83 17.62 -35.64
N ALA A 17 -26.30 17.90 -34.45
CA ALA A 17 -27.07 18.02 -33.21
C ALA A 17 -27.94 19.29 -33.10
N LEU A 18 -27.92 20.16 -34.11
CA LEU A 18 -28.84 21.30 -34.19
C LEU A 18 -30.31 20.85 -34.25
N ASP A 19 -30.57 19.65 -34.78
CA ASP A 19 -31.91 19.07 -34.83
C ASP A 19 -32.44 18.58 -33.47
N ARG A 20 -31.58 18.54 -32.44
CA ARG A 20 -31.87 18.07 -31.08
C ARG A 20 -32.40 16.63 -31.02
N SER A 21 -32.11 15.82 -32.05
CA SER A 21 -32.39 14.39 -32.01
C SER A 21 -31.50 13.72 -30.96
N ILE A 22 -32.05 12.70 -30.29
CA ILE A 22 -31.31 11.93 -29.26
C ILE A 22 -30.05 11.31 -29.87
N GLU A 23 -30.14 10.80 -31.10
CA GLU A 23 -29.02 10.18 -31.79
C GLU A 23 -27.90 11.18 -32.11
N ALA A 24 -28.23 12.37 -32.63
CA ALA A 24 -27.22 13.39 -32.90
C ALA A 24 -26.58 13.93 -31.61
N ASP A 25 -27.37 14.13 -30.55
CA ASP A 25 -26.84 14.52 -29.24
C ASP A 25 -25.88 13.46 -28.67
N LEU A 26 -26.22 12.16 -28.77
CA LEU A 26 -25.35 11.08 -28.30
C LEU A 26 -24.06 10.96 -29.13
N ARG A 27 -24.15 11.15 -30.46
CA ARG A 27 -22.96 11.21 -31.33
C ARG A 27 -22.04 12.36 -30.93
N LEU A 28 -22.59 13.57 -30.76
CA LEU A 28 -21.85 14.72 -30.28
C LEU A 28 -21.21 14.47 -28.91
N ALA A 29 -21.95 13.94 -27.93
CA ALA A 29 -21.42 13.64 -26.61
C ALA A 29 -20.28 12.62 -26.66
N THR A 30 -20.33 11.68 -27.59
CA THR A 30 -19.29 10.67 -27.82
C THR A 30 -18.03 11.31 -28.41
N SER A 31 -18.13 12.05 -29.51
CA SER A 31 -16.96 12.70 -30.10
C SER A 31 -16.32 13.74 -29.19
N LEU A 32 -17.11 14.47 -28.40
CA LEU A 32 -16.60 15.36 -27.35
C LEU A 32 -15.81 14.61 -26.27
N SER A 33 -16.27 13.43 -25.87
CA SER A 33 -15.57 12.60 -24.87
C SER A 33 -14.25 12.06 -25.40
N GLU A 34 -14.22 11.64 -26.67
CA GLU A 34 -12.98 11.21 -27.32
C GLU A 34 -12.00 12.37 -27.52
N LEU A 35 -12.48 13.56 -27.89
CA LEU A 35 -11.66 14.78 -27.95
C LEU A 35 -11.05 15.12 -26.59
N ALA A 36 -11.84 15.06 -25.51
CA ALA A 36 -11.34 15.32 -24.16
C ALA A 36 -10.25 14.32 -23.73
N LYS A 37 -10.44 13.02 -23.99
CA LYS A 37 -9.42 12.00 -23.74
C LYS A 37 -8.14 12.27 -24.54
N GLY A 38 -8.28 12.65 -25.80
CA GLY A 38 -7.16 13.03 -26.65
C GLY A 38 -6.36 14.20 -26.08
N PHE A 39 -7.03 15.24 -25.61
CA PHE A 39 -6.38 16.37 -24.94
C PHE A 39 -5.67 15.97 -23.66
N ILE A 40 -6.24 15.08 -22.85
CA ILE A 40 -5.58 14.55 -21.64
C ILE A 40 -4.31 13.76 -21.99
N ALA A 41 -4.35 12.95 -23.04
CA ALA A 41 -3.23 12.10 -23.45
C ALA A 41 -2.00 12.92 -23.92
N THR A 42 -2.19 14.17 -24.36
CA THR A 42 -1.07 15.05 -24.78
C THR A 42 0.00 15.25 -23.73
N LYS A 43 -0.34 15.09 -22.44
CA LYS A 43 0.59 15.21 -21.33
C LYS A 43 1.62 14.07 -21.25
N THR A 44 1.25 12.86 -21.66
CA THR A 44 2.08 11.65 -21.53
C THR A 44 2.60 11.13 -22.85
N ASP A 45 1.94 11.42 -23.96
CA ASP A 45 2.23 10.81 -25.26
C ASP A 45 3.41 11.48 -26.01
N GLY A 46 4.24 12.27 -25.33
CA GLY A 46 5.38 12.96 -25.94
C GLY A 46 5.00 14.05 -26.96
N SER A 47 3.74 14.52 -26.93
CA SER A 47 3.30 15.57 -27.83
C SER A 47 4.05 16.89 -27.58
N VAL A 48 4.24 17.69 -28.64
CA VAL A 48 5.00 18.97 -28.57
C VAL A 48 4.39 19.96 -27.56
N ARG A 49 3.08 19.86 -27.29
CA ARG A 49 2.35 20.79 -26.42
C ARG A 49 1.34 20.06 -25.55
N ASP A 50 1.44 20.25 -24.24
CA ASP A 50 0.40 19.86 -23.27
C ASP A 50 -0.87 20.69 -23.52
N ARG A 51 -1.93 20.00 -23.97
CA ARG A 51 -3.27 20.53 -24.21
C ARG A 51 -4.28 20.05 -23.19
N THR A 52 -3.86 19.52 -22.05
CA THR A 52 -4.78 18.98 -21.02
C THR A 52 -5.80 20.01 -20.55
N ARG A 53 -5.46 21.31 -20.57
CA ARG A 53 -6.38 22.40 -20.23
C ARG A 53 -7.57 22.52 -21.20
N ASP A 54 -7.39 22.12 -22.44
CA ASP A 54 -8.41 22.15 -23.49
C ASP A 54 -9.43 21.02 -23.32
N ALA A 55 -9.12 19.98 -22.51
CA ALA A 55 -9.98 18.83 -22.26
C ALA A 55 -11.24 19.16 -21.45
N LEU A 56 -11.21 20.23 -20.65
CA LEU A 56 -12.29 20.52 -19.70
C LEU A 56 -13.61 20.85 -20.41
N ALA A 57 -13.58 21.79 -21.36
CA ALA A 57 -14.79 22.23 -22.07
C ALA A 57 -15.53 21.09 -22.80
N PRO A 58 -14.87 20.26 -23.65
CA PRO A 58 -15.56 19.16 -24.32
C PRO A 58 -16.04 18.09 -23.33
N ALA A 59 -15.29 17.82 -22.25
CA ALA A 59 -15.73 16.87 -21.22
C ALA A 59 -17.00 17.37 -20.50
N GLU A 60 -17.05 18.65 -20.10
CA GLU A 60 -18.21 19.25 -19.45
C GLU A 60 -19.43 19.28 -20.35
N GLU A 61 -19.26 19.60 -21.62
CA GLU A 61 -20.36 19.58 -22.58
C GLU A 61 -20.89 18.15 -22.80
N ALA A 62 -20.00 17.17 -22.93
CA ALA A 62 -20.39 15.77 -23.03
C ALA A 62 -21.17 15.31 -21.79
N VAL A 63 -20.75 15.72 -20.59
CA VAL A 63 -21.51 15.51 -19.35
C VAL A 63 -22.87 16.20 -19.43
N GLY A 64 -22.92 17.47 -19.82
CA GLY A 64 -24.16 18.24 -19.91
C GLY A 64 -25.20 17.64 -20.85
N ILE A 65 -24.78 17.13 -22.01
CA ILE A 65 -25.66 16.42 -22.95
C ILE A 65 -26.22 15.15 -22.31
N ARG A 66 -25.35 14.30 -21.75
CA ARG A 66 -25.76 13.03 -21.14
C ARG A 66 -26.65 13.23 -19.91
N LEU A 67 -26.34 14.22 -19.06
CA LEU A 67 -27.16 14.56 -17.91
C LEU A 67 -28.54 15.05 -18.31
N ARG A 68 -28.65 15.85 -19.38
CA ARG A 68 -29.94 16.31 -19.90
C ARG A 68 -30.78 15.15 -20.40
N LEU A 69 -30.21 14.25 -21.21
CA LEU A 69 -30.91 13.05 -21.70
C LEU A 69 -31.33 12.11 -20.57
N LEU A 70 -30.52 12.02 -19.51
CA LEU A 70 -30.83 11.22 -18.33
C LEU A 70 -31.94 11.87 -17.50
N ALA A 71 -31.84 13.17 -17.21
CA ALA A 71 -32.79 13.90 -16.37
C ALA A 71 -34.19 14.02 -16.99
N THR A 72 -34.29 14.02 -18.32
CA THR A 72 -35.58 14.00 -19.04
C THR A 72 -36.18 12.60 -19.16
N GLY A 73 -35.48 11.55 -18.72
CA GLY A 73 -35.94 10.17 -18.87
C GLY A 73 -35.91 9.66 -20.32
N GLN A 74 -35.30 10.41 -21.26
CA GLN A 74 -35.29 10.06 -22.68
C GLN A 74 -34.42 8.83 -22.97
N VAL A 75 -33.36 8.62 -22.20
CA VAL A 75 -32.46 7.47 -22.35
C VAL A 75 -32.06 6.95 -20.96
N LEU A 76 -32.67 5.83 -20.56
CA LEU A 76 -32.49 5.24 -19.24
C LEU A 76 -31.83 3.86 -19.35
N ASN A 77 -30.53 3.84 -19.64
CA ASN A 77 -29.78 2.58 -19.76
C ASN A 77 -28.40 2.64 -19.10
N ALA A 78 -27.88 1.45 -18.79
CA ALA A 78 -26.57 1.29 -18.14
C ALA A 78 -25.41 1.83 -18.99
N ARG A 79 -25.54 1.78 -20.33
CA ARG A 79 -24.53 2.29 -21.25
C ARG A 79 -24.34 3.79 -21.10
N LEU A 80 -25.42 4.58 -21.15
CA LEU A 80 -25.35 6.03 -21.00
C LEU A 80 -24.75 6.44 -19.65
N ALA A 81 -25.11 5.73 -18.58
CA ALA A 81 -24.54 5.98 -17.26
C ALA A 81 -23.05 5.61 -17.18
N GLY A 82 -22.63 4.54 -17.85
CA GLY A 82 -21.22 4.21 -18.03
C GLY A 82 -20.47 5.35 -18.73
N GLU A 83 -20.99 5.81 -19.87
CA GLU A 83 -20.38 6.88 -20.66
C GLU A 83 -20.38 8.23 -19.92
N LEU A 84 -21.42 8.55 -19.15
CA LEU A 84 -21.47 9.73 -18.28
C LEU A 84 -20.40 9.66 -17.19
N ASN A 85 -20.19 8.48 -16.58
CA ASN A 85 -19.13 8.30 -15.59
C ASN A 85 -17.74 8.50 -16.22
N GLU A 86 -17.51 8.02 -17.44
CA GLU A 86 -16.24 8.25 -18.15
C GLU A 86 -16.03 9.73 -18.47
N ALA A 87 -17.08 10.44 -18.89
CA ALA A 87 -17.02 11.88 -19.14
C ALA A 87 -16.73 12.67 -17.84
N LEU A 88 -17.36 12.32 -16.72
CA LEU A 88 -17.09 12.93 -15.40
C LEU A 88 -15.66 12.65 -14.92
N ARG A 89 -15.13 11.45 -15.17
CA ARG A 89 -13.73 11.11 -14.89
C ARG A 89 -12.79 12.01 -15.70
N ALA A 90 -13.09 12.26 -16.98
CA ALA A 90 -12.32 13.18 -17.81
C ALA A 90 -12.37 14.62 -17.27
N VAL A 91 -13.53 15.10 -16.80
CA VAL A 91 -13.67 16.40 -16.13
C VAL A 91 -12.77 16.49 -14.90
N GLU A 92 -12.78 15.48 -14.03
CA GLU A 92 -11.95 15.45 -12.81
C GLU A 92 -10.46 15.50 -13.15
N LEU A 93 -10.02 14.67 -14.11
CA LEU A 93 -8.61 14.58 -14.50
C LEU A 93 -8.12 15.88 -15.16
N ALA A 94 -8.92 16.44 -16.09
CA ALA A 94 -8.62 17.71 -16.73
C ALA A 94 -8.56 18.86 -15.71
N ALA A 95 -9.47 18.91 -14.74
CA ALA A 95 -9.47 19.92 -13.69
C ALA A 95 -8.27 19.78 -12.73
N ARG A 96 -7.88 18.56 -12.39
CA ARG A 96 -6.69 18.29 -11.57
C ARG A 96 -5.42 18.81 -12.24
N HIS A 97 -5.28 18.60 -13.54
CA HIS A 97 -4.11 19.04 -14.30
C HIS A 97 -4.10 20.54 -14.63
N SER A 98 -5.28 21.14 -14.82
CA SER A 98 -5.41 22.56 -15.15
C SER A 98 -5.52 23.49 -13.93
N GLY A 99 -5.73 22.95 -12.73
CA GLY A 99 -6.00 23.72 -11.51
C GLY A 99 -7.43 24.26 -11.40
N ARG A 100 -8.32 23.95 -12.35
CA ARG A 100 -9.71 24.45 -12.41
C ARG A 100 -10.68 23.61 -11.57
N ARG A 101 -10.40 23.48 -10.28
CA ARG A 101 -11.15 22.59 -9.37
C ARG A 101 -12.63 22.99 -9.23
N GLU A 102 -12.94 24.28 -9.14
CA GLU A 102 -14.31 24.77 -8.90
C GLU A 102 -15.29 24.41 -10.03
N LEU A 103 -14.82 24.41 -11.28
CA LEU A 103 -15.62 24.04 -12.44
C LEU A 103 -15.96 22.54 -12.40
N ALA A 104 -14.97 21.68 -12.17
CA ALA A 104 -15.21 20.25 -11.98
C ALA A 104 -16.16 19.97 -10.82
N THR A 105 -16.00 20.64 -9.67
CA THR A 105 -16.91 20.52 -8.54
C THR A 105 -18.35 20.84 -8.95
N THR A 106 -18.56 21.92 -9.70
CA THR A 106 -19.89 22.33 -10.16
C THR A 106 -20.50 21.31 -11.13
N THR A 107 -19.72 20.82 -12.07
CA THR A 107 -20.16 19.80 -13.04
C THR A 107 -20.51 18.48 -12.35
N ILE A 108 -19.69 18.01 -11.40
CA ILE A 108 -19.96 16.77 -10.66
C ILE A 108 -21.18 16.93 -9.72
N ARG A 109 -21.39 18.10 -9.09
CA ARG A 109 -22.60 18.36 -8.28
C ARG A 109 -23.88 18.28 -9.10
N ARG A 110 -23.88 18.87 -10.31
CA ARG A 110 -25.02 18.75 -11.24
C ARG A 110 -25.32 17.29 -11.59
N ALA A 111 -24.29 16.46 -11.75
CA ALA A 111 -24.48 15.03 -11.96
C ALA A 111 -25.12 14.35 -10.73
N CYS A 112 -24.67 14.69 -9.52
CA CYS A 112 -25.30 14.19 -8.30
C CYS A 112 -26.79 14.54 -8.22
N ASP A 113 -27.15 15.78 -8.54
CA ASP A 113 -28.55 16.24 -8.50
C ASP A 113 -29.41 15.52 -9.54
N ALA A 114 -28.89 15.34 -10.76
CA ALA A 114 -29.56 14.55 -11.78
C ALA A 114 -29.78 13.09 -11.35
N TYR A 115 -28.76 12.44 -10.76
CA TYR A 115 -28.91 11.07 -10.24
C TYR A 115 -29.92 10.98 -9.10
N ARG A 116 -29.97 11.96 -8.20
CA ARG A 116 -30.98 12.04 -7.12
C ARG A 116 -32.39 12.16 -7.67
N GLN A 117 -32.59 13.11 -8.58
CA GLN A 117 -33.89 13.32 -9.21
C GLN A 117 -34.32 12.08 -9.98
N LEU A 118 -33.42 11.47 -10.74
CA LEU A 118 -33.70 10.28 -11.52
C LEU A 118 -34.07 9.09 -10.63
N ALA A 119 -33.31 8.83 -9.56
CA ALA A 119 -33.61 7.73 -8.64
C ALA A 119 -34.98 7.88 -7.97
N ARG A 120 -35.48 9.11 -7.81
CA ARG A 120 -36.79 9.41 -7.25
C ARG A 120 -37.93 9.22 -8.24
N ILE A 121 -37.73 9.60 -9.50
CA ILE A 121 -38.77 9.55 -10.55
C ILE A 121 -38.83 8.16 -11.22
N HIS A 122 -37.67 7.50 -11.34
CA HIS A 122 -37.48 6.23 -12.03
C HIS A 122 -36.84 5.19 -11.09
N PRO A 123 -37.61 4.57 -10.18
CA PRO A 123 -37.09 3.58 -9.24
C PRO A 123 -36.37 2.39 -9.90
N GLU A 124 -36.75 2.04 -11.13
CA GLU A 124 -36.16 0.96 -11.93
C GLU A 124 -34.67 1.19 -12.25
N VAL A 125 -34.22 2.44 -12.30
CA VAL A 125 -32.79 2.80 -12.51
C VAL A 125 -32.08 3.26 -11.24
N ALA A 126 -32.72 3.18 -10.07
CA ALA A 126 -32.14 3.65 -8.81
C ALA A 126 -30.77 3.00 -8.49
N GLY A 127 -30.59 1.73 -8.86
CA GLY A 127 -29.31 1.03 -8.69
C GLY A 127 -28.16 1.65 -9.48
N LEU A 128 -28.44 2.11 -10.70
CA LEU A 128 -27.51 2.81 -11.57
C LEU A 128 -27.19 4.22 -11.02
N CYS A 129 -28.20 4.92 -10.50
CA CYS A 129 -28.00 6.20 -9.84
C CYS A 129 -27.09 6.08 -8.61
N ALA A 130 -27.24 5.02 -7.82
CA ALA A 130 -26.39 4.78 -6.65
C ALA A 130 -24.92 4.55 -7.05
N ASP A 131 -24.66 3.89 -8.18
CA ASP A 131 -23.31 3.70 -8.72
C ASP A 131 -22.70 5.02 -9.18
N GLY A 132 -23.48 5.85 -9.88
CA GLY A 132 -23.09 7.19 -10.29
C GLY A 132 -22.76 8.08 -9.08
N LEU A 133 -23.64 8.13 -8.09
CA LEU A 133 -23.44 8.90 -6.85
C LEU A 133 -22.21 8.44 -6.06
N SER A 134 -21.96 7.13 -6.00
CA SER A 134 -20.76 6.59 -5.33
C SER A 134 -19.47 7.09 -6.00
N LYS A 135 -19.40 7.07 -7.34
CA LYS A 135 -18.26 7.59 -8.11
C LYS A 135 -18.10 9.10 -7.96
N CYS A 136 -19.19 9.86 -8.08
CA CYS A 136 -19.18 11.30 -7.85
C CYS A 136 -18.65 11.64 -6.45
N GLY A 137 -19.08 10.90 -5.43
CA GLY A 137 -18.59 11.09 -4.08
C GLY A 137 -17.09 10.87 -3.91
N VAL A 138 -16.52 9.87 -4.60
CA VAL A 138 -15.07 9.64 -4.61
C VAL A 138 -14.34 10.81 -5.28
N TRP A 139 -14.83 11.32 -6.41
CA TRP A 139 -14.21 12.46 -7.10
C TRP A 139 -14.33 13.77 -6.31
N LEU A 140 -15.46 13.99 -5.64
CA LEU A 140 -15.68 15.15 -4.77
C LEU A 140 -14.85 15.09 -3.49
N GLY A 141 -14.37 13.91 -3.07
CA GLY A 141 -13.71 13.71 -1.77
C GLY A 141 -12.44 14.52 -1.52
N ARG A 142 -11.88 15.24 -2.51
CA ARG A 142 -10.80 16.23 -2.32
C ARG A 142 -11.18 17.65 -2.75
N LEU A 143 -12.38 17.83 -3.28
CA LEU A 143 -12.87 19.07 -3.87
C LEU A 143 -13.93 19.74 -2.98
N ASP A 144 -14.85 18.93 -2.45
CA ASP A 144 -15.99 19.35 -1.64
C ASP A 144 -16.42 18.16 -0.76
N GLN A 145 -15.98 18.18 0.50
CA GLN A 145 -16.24 17.09 1.44
C GLN A 145 -17.72 16.91 1.75
N ASP A 146 -18.48 18.01 1.82
CA ASP A 146 -19.89 17.95 2.19
C ASP A 146 -20.72 17.39 1.05
N ALA A 147 -20.43 17.81 -0.19
CA ALA A 147 -21.03 17.21 -1.37
C ALA A 147 -20.63 15.73 -1.54
N ALA A 148 -19.39 15.37 -1.23
CA ALA A 148 -18.93 13.98 -1.26
C ALA A 148 -19.70 13.09 -0.27
N VAL A 149 -19.84 13.54 0.99
CA VAL A 149 -20.62 12.84 2.02
C VAL A 149 -22.10 12.76 1.64
N ALA A 150 -22.66 13.84 1.09
CA ALA A 150 -24.04 13.84 0.62
C ALA A 150 -24.27 12.86 -0.54
N ALA A 151 -23.33 12.75 -1.49
CA ALA A 151 -23.44 11.82 -2.61
C ALA A 151 -23.32 10.36 -2.16
N THR A 152 -22.29 10.04 -1.37
CA THR A 152 -22.07 8.67 -0.86
C THR A 152 -23.12 8.22 0.15
N GLY A 153 -23.63 9.14 0.98
CA GLY A 153 -24.73 8.89 1.90
C GLY A 153 -26.02 8.56 1.16
N GLU A 154 -26.31 9.31 0.08
CA GLU A 154 -27.48 9.06 -0.76
C GLU A 154 -27.36 7.74 -1.53
N ALA A 155 -26.18 7.41 -2.06
CA ALA A 155 -25.92 6.11 -2.66
C ALA A 155 -26.19 4.96 -1.68
N ALA A 156 -25.72 5.08 -0.44
CA ALA A 156 -25.99 4.09 0.62
C ALA A 156 -27.48 4.00 0.97
N ARG A 157 -28.20 5.14 1.05
CA ARG A 157 -29.64 5.18 1.29
C ARG A 157 -30.43 4.49 0.18
N ILE A 158 -30.10 4.74 -1.09
CA ILE A 158 -30.72 4.09 -2.25
C ILE A 158 -30.44 2.58 -2.23
N ARG A 159 -29.17 2.18 -2.00
CA ARG A 159 -28.81 0.76 -1.92
C ARG A 159 -29.46 0.05 -0.74
N SER A 160 -29.69 0.73 0.38
CA SER A 160 -30.47 0.18 1.49
C SER A 160 -31.89 -0.16 1.04
N ALA A 161 -32.61 0.76 0.41
CA ALA A 161 -33.97 0.51 -0.08
C ALA A 161 -34.01 -0.66 -1.08
N LEU A 162 -33.02 -0.74 -1.98
CA LEU A 162 -32.88 -1.85 -2.93
C LEU A 162 -32.58 -3.19 -2.23
N ALA A 163 -31.71 -3.21 -1.21
CA ALA A 163 -31.40 -4.41 -0.44
C ALA A 163 -32.54 -4.84 0.50
N ALA A 164 -33.37 -3.90 0.94
CA ALA A 164 -34.60 -4.19 1.66
C ALA A 164 -35.59 -4.95 0.75
N ALA A 165 -35.77 -4.49 -0.48
CA ALA A 165 -36.66 -5.12 -1.47
C ALA A 165 -36.09 -6.42 -2.05
N ASN A 166 -34.79 -6.48 -2.34
CA ASN A 166 -34.10 -7.67 -2.83
C ASN A 166 -32.88 -7.99 -1.95
N PRO A 167 -32.98 -9.02 -1.06
CA PRO A 167 -31.88 -9.46 -0.19
C PRO A 167 -30.54 -9.72 -0.90
N GLU A 168 -30.55 -10.18 -2.15
CA GLU A 168 -29.35 -10.53 -2.92
C GLU A 168 -28.47 -9.29 -3.19
N LEU A 169 -29.05 -8.09 -3.08
CA LEU A 169 -28.33 -6.84 -3.27
C LEU A 169 -27.55 -6.37 -2.02
N SER A 170 -27.53 -7.17 -0.94
CA SER A 170 -26.84 -6.84 0.31
C SER A 170 -25.35 -6.55 0.11
N GLY A 171 -24.66 -7.28 -0.78
CA GLY A 171 -23.25 -7.01 -1.10
C GLY A 171 -23.04 -5.63 -1.72
N LYS A 172 -23.91 -5.21 -2.64
CA LYS A 172 -23.85 -3.86 -3.24
C LYS A 172 -24.12 -2.77 -2.21
N TYR A 173 -25.02 -3.03 -1.25
CA TYR A 173 -25.25 -2.12 -0.15
C TYR A 173 -24.04 -1.98 0.77
N LEU A 174 -23.39 -3.10 1.10
CA LEU A 174 -22.16 -3.12 1.89
C LEU A 174 -21.04 -2.31 1.22
N ALA A 175 -20.89 -2.41 -0.10
CA ALA A 175 -19.93 -1.61 -0.87
C ALA A 175 -20.21 -0.09 -0.78
N SER A 176 -21.48 0.33 -0.85
CA SER A 176 -21.85 1.74 -0.66
C SER A 176 -21.62 2.23 0.77
N LEU A 177 -21.89 1.39 1.78
CA LEU A 177 -21.55 1.69 3.17
C LEU A 177 -20.03 1.87 3.36
N SER A 178 -19.23 0.99 2.76
CA SER A 178 -17.77 1.09 2.82
C SER A 178 -17.27 2.40 2.20
N THR A 179 -17.82 2.77 1.05
CA THR A 179 -17.50 4.04 0.38
C THR A 179 -17.91 5.24 1.23
N LEU A 180 -19.11 5.24 1.82
CA LEU A 180 -19.55 6.28 2.75
C LEU A 180 -18.60 6.44 3.95
N LEU A 181 -18.22 5.33 4.60
CA LEU A 181 -17.30 5.38 5.73
C LEU A 181 -15.93 5.93 5.32
N ARG A 182 -15.38 5.50 4.18
CA ARG A 182 -14.13 6.04 3.62
C ARG A 182 -14.23 7.54 3.38
N THR A 183 -15.33 8.03 2.80
CA THR A 183 -15.55 9.46 2.57
C THR A 183 -15.67 10.24 3.88
N LEU A 184 -16.34 9.69 4.90
CA LEU A 184 -16.40 10.31 6.23
C LEU A 184 -15.03 10.40 6.90
N MET A 185 -14.14 9.44 6.67
CA MET A 185 -12.79 9.44 7.23
C MET A 185 -11.87 10.52 6.66
N VAL A 186 -12.16 11.06 5.47
CA VAL A 186 -11.32 12.10 4.87
C VAL A 186 -11.46 13.40 5.67
N GLY A 187 -10.34 13.89 6.20
CA GLY A 187 -10.27 15.16 6.95
C GLY A 187 -10.95 15.15 8.32
N ARG A 188 -11.32 13.97 8.86
CA ARG A 188 -11.99 13.85 10.16
C ARG A 188 -11.27 12.85 11.06
N SER A 189 -11.42 13.03 12.38
CA SER A 189 -10.93 12.04 13.33
C SER A 189 -11.71 10.73 13.21
N ARG A 190 -11.06 9.59 13.48
CA ARG A 190 -11.71 8.26 13.48
C ARG A 190 -12.97 8.25 14.35
N LYS A 191 -12.93 8.87 15.53
CA LYS A 191 -14.07 8.97 16.46
C LYS A 191 -15.24 9.70 15.83
N GLN A 192 -15.00 10.87 15.22
CA GLN A 192 -16.03 11.67 14.58
C GLN A 192 -16.64 10.95 13.37
N ALA A 193 -15.81 10.42 12.48
CA ALA A 193 -16.26 9.70 11.29
C ALA A 193 -17.12 8.48 11.64
N LEU A 194 -16.71 7.68 12.63
CA LEU A 194 -17.50 6.54 13.09
C LEU A 194 -18.83 6.96 13.74
N SER A 195 -18.86 8.09 14.44
CA SER A 195 -20.11 8.62 15.01
C SER A 195 -21.10 8.99 13.89
N MET A 196 -20.66 9.77 12.90
CA MET A 196 -21.48 10.19 11.75
C MET A 196 -21.92 9.00 10.89
N TYR A 197 -21.05 7.99 10.77
CA TYR A 197 -21.36 6.75 10.07
C TYR A 197 -22.45 5.97 10.79
N ARG A 198 -22.35 5.81 12.12
CA ARG A 198 -23.33 5.06 12.93
C ARG A 198 -24.72 5.67 12.86
N GLU A 199 -24.83 6.99 12.92
CA GLU A 199 -26.11 7.71 12.75
C GLU A 199 -26.80 7.31 11.44
N ARG A 200 -26.07 7.40 10.32
CA ARG A 200 -26.57 7.02 8.98
C ARG A 200 -26.84 5.53 8.87
N TYR A 201 -25.94 4.69 9.38
CA TYR A 201 -26.11 3.25 9.40
C TYR A 201 -27.40 2.86 10.14
N SER A 202 -27.66 3.45 11.32
CA SER A 202 -28.90 3.20 12.07
C SER A 202 -30.15 3.72 11.36
N ALA A 203 -30.06 4.84 10.65
CA ALA A 203 -31.16 5.40 9.89
C ALA A 203 -31.50 4.54 8.65
N PHE A 204 -30.49 3.94 8.03
CA PHE A 204 -30.66 3.19 6.77
C PHE A 204 -30.82 1.69 6.97
N THR A 205 -30.35 1.12 8.09
CA THR A 205 -30.19 -0.33 8.24
C THR A 205 -31.15 -0.88 9.29
N SER A 206 -32.11 -1.70 8.85
CA SER A 206 -32.96 -2.48 9.74
C SER A 206 -32.19 -3.64 10.37
N THR A 207 -32.76 -4.25 11.41
CA THR A 207 -32.19 -5.44 12.05
C THR A 207 -31.98 -6.58 11.04
N ASN A 208 -32.97 -6.85 10.19
CA ASN A 208 -32.87 -7.89 9.15
C ASN A 208 -31.79 -7.58 8.11
N MET A 209 -31.61 -6.30 7.73
CA MET A 209 -30.50 -5.89 6.88
C MET A 209 -29.16 -6.12 7.56
N SER A 210 -29.02 -5.75 8.84
CA SER A 210 -27.79 -5.96 9.60
C SER A 210 -27.38 -7.43 9.69
N ILE A 211 -28.34 -8.35 9.88
CA ILE A 211 -28.09 -9.80 9.88
C ILE A 211 -27.54 -10.23 8.51
N ARG A 212 -28.17 -9.80 7.41
CA ARG A 212 -27.72 -10.13 6.05
C ARG A 212 -26.34 -9.57 5.72
N LEU A 213 -26.05 -8.34 6.12
CA LEU A 213 -24.72 -7.73 5.92
C LEU A 213 -23.61 -8.50 6.63
N ARG A 214 -23.88 -9.05 7.83
CA ARG A 214 -22.94 -9.91 8.56
C ARG A 214 -22.76 -11.27 7.89
N ALA A 215 -23.79 -11.76 7.23
CA ALA A 215 -23.78 -13.01 6.47
C ALA A 215 -23.19 -12.87 5.05
N CYS A 216 -22.84 -11.65 4.59
CA CYS A 216 -22.17 -11.46 3.29
C CYS A 216 -20.89 -12.30 3.19
N GLY A 217 -20.66 -12.84 2.00
CA GLY A 217 -19.47 -13.64 1.71
C GLY A 217 -18.21 -12.79 1.76
N ILE A 218 -17.07 -13.38 2.15
CA ILE A 218 -15.79 -12.65 2.20
C ILE A 218 -15.35 -12.13 0.83
N GLN A 219 -15.80 -12.76 -0.26
CA GLN A 219 -15.56 -12.30 -1.64
C GLN A 219 -16.26 -10.97 -1.98
N ASP A 220 -17.33 -10.64 -1.27
CA ASP A 220 -18.11 -9.41 -1.50
C ASP A 220 -17.55 -8.21 -0.70
N LEU A 221 -16.52 -8.43 0.11
CA LEU A 221 -16.00 -7.45 1.05
C LEU A 221 -14.96 -6.49 0.47
N ASP A 222 -14.50 -6.66 -0.77
CA ASP A 222 -13.41 -5.85 -1.35
C ASP A 222 -12.18 -5.85 -0.41
N LEU A 223 -11.70 -7.07 -0.11
CA LEU A 223 -10.52 -7.31 0.74
C LEU A 223 -9.25 -7.28 -0.10
N THR A 224 -8.14 -6.86 0.51
CA THR A 224 -6.82 -7.08 -0.10
C THR A 224 -6.59 -8.58 -0.35
N PRO A 225 -5.82 -8.97 -1.38
CA PRO A 225 -5.53 -10.37 -1.67
C PRO A 225 -4.94 -11.12 -0.47
N LYS A 226 -4.15 -10.44 0.37
CA LYS A 226 -3.57 -11.00 1.59
C LYS A 226 -4.64 -11.29 2.65
N SER A 227 -5.52 -10.33 2.96
CA SER A 227 -6.63 -10.53 3.90
C SER A 227 -7.60 -11.62 3.42
N TYR A 228 -7.91 -11.63 2.13
CA TYR A 228 -8.76 -12.67 1.54
C TYR A 228 -8.15 -14.06 1.69
N LYS A 229 -6.85 -14.21 1.37
CA LYS A 229 -6.12 -15.47 1.55
C LYS A 229 -6.11 -15.92 3.02
N ALA A 230 -5.79 -15.01 3.95
CA ALA A 230 -5.76 -15.32 5.38
C ALA A 230 -7.11 -15.84 5.90
N LEU A 231 -8.22 -15.19 5.53
CA LEU A 231 -9.56 -15.66 5.90
C LEU A 231 -9.91 -17.01 5.27
N THR A 232 -9.56 -17.21 4.00
CA THR A 232 -9.83 -18.46 3.27
C THR A 232 -9.09 -19.64 3.93
N GLU A 233 -7.81 -19.46 4.28
CA GLU A 233 -7.02 -20.48 4.97
C GLU A 233 -7.51 -20.78 6.40
N LEU A 234 -8.20 -19.84 7.03
CA LEU A 234 -8.86 -20.04 8.33
C LEU A 234 -10.29 -20.61 8.19
N GLY A 235 -10.71 -20.96 6.97
CA GLY A 235 -12.03 -21.52 6.70
C GLY A 235 -13.18 -20.53 6.87
N CYS A 236 -12.90 -19.22 6.89
CA CYS A 236 -13.93 -18.20 7.01
C CYS A 236 -14.60 -17.95 5.67
N ARG A 237 -15.94 -17.98 5.68
CA ARG A 237 -16.78 -17.74 4.50
C ARG A 237 -17.56 -16.44 4.59
N THR A 238 -17.84 -15.97 5.80
CA THR A 238 -18.64 -14.75 6.04
C THR A 238 -17.91 -13.77 6.95
N LEU A 239 -18.35 -12.51 6.91
CA LEU A 239 -17.84 -11.47 7.80
C LEU A 239 -18.11 -11.78 9.28
N GLU A 240 -19.25 -12.39 9.59
CA GLU A 240 -19.55 -12.84 10.96
C GLU A 240 -18.57 -13.90 11.47
N GLN A 241 -18.20 -14.87 10.62
CA GLN A 241 -17.20 -15.88 10.97
C GLN A 241 -15.83 -15.24 11.19
N ALA A 242 -15.45 -14.29 10.33
CA ALA A 242 -14.21 -13.53 10.50
C ALA A 242 -14.17 -12.79 11.85
N GLY A 243 -15.32 -12.27 12.32
CA GLY A 243 -15.42 -11.60 13.63
C GLY A 243 -15.27 -12.50 14.85
N ARG A 244 -15.24 -13.83 14.67
CA ARG A 244 -14.97 -14.81 15.75
C ARG A 244 -13.49 -15.18 15.83
N LEU A 245 -12.68 -14.77 14.85
CA LEU A 245 -11.24 -14.98 14.86
C LEU A 245 -10.55 -14.05 15.86
N THR A 246 -9.32 -14.42 16.21
CA THR A 246 -8.42 -13.58 17.01
C THR A 246 -7.43 -12.84 16.10
N GLN A 247 -6.89 -11.73 16.61
CA GLN A 247 -5.81 -11.00 15.93
C GLN A 247 -4.61 -11.92 15.70
N GLN A 248 -4.30 -12.80 16.66
CA GLN A 248 -3.21 -13.77 16.55
C GLN A 248 -3.40 -14.76 15.39
N GLN A 249 -4.60 -15.29 15.19
CA GLN A 249 -4.90 -16.19 14.05
C GLN A 249 -4.69 -15.49 12.71
N ILE A 250 -5.12 -14.23 12.60
CA ILE A 250 -4.91 -13.43 11.39
C ILE A 250 -3.42 -13.16 11.17
N LEU A 251 -2.70 -12.69 12.19
CA LEU A 251 -1.27 -12.41 12.10
C LEU A 251 -0.48 -13.65 11.69
N PHE A 252 -0.83 -14.81 12.24
CA PHE A 252 -0.20 -16.07 11.86
C PHE A 252 -0.36 -16.37 10.36
N LYS A 253 -1.55 -16.12 9.81
CA LYS A 253 -1.84 -16.35 8.38
C LYS A 253 -1.41 -15.23 7.44
N SER A 254 -1.11 -14.05 7.98
CA SER A 254 -0.63 -12.88 7.22
C SER A 254 0.87 -12.62 7.40
N SER A 255 1.63 -13.57 7.95
CA SER A 255 3.06 -13.44 8.25
C SER A 255 3.39 -12.28 9.20
N GLY A 256 2.50 -11.96 10.13
CA GLY A 256 2.68 -10.87 11.09
C GLY A 256 2.22 -9.49 10.59
N ASP A 257 1.52 -9.41 9.46
CA ASP A 257 1.06 -8.14 8.90
C ASP A 257 -0.14 -7.56 9.68
N LEU A 258 0.13 -6.50 10.46
CA LEU A 258 -0.86 -5.76 11.23
C LEU A 258 -1.88 -5.04 10.34
N SER A 259 -1.51 -4.63 9.11
CA SER A 259 -2.46 -3.95 8.21
C SER A 259 -3.63 -4.86 7.83
N THR A 260 -3.39 -6.19 7.79
CA THR A 260 -4.44 -7.20 7.61
C THR A 260 -5.44 -7.17 8.78
N VAL A 261 -4.94 -7.10 10.02
CA VAL A 261 -5.78 -7.01 11.22
C VAL A 261 -6.59 -5.72 11.22
N GLU A 262 -5.96 -4.60 10.86
CA GLU A 262 -6.65 -3.30 10.76
C GLU A 262 -7.75 -3.31 9.70
N GLU A 263 -7.46 -3.83 8.50
CA GLU A 263 -8.45 -3.97 7.42
C GLU A 263 -9.66 -4.79 7.88
N LEU A 264 -9.43 -5.94 8.52
CA LEU A 264 -10.52 -6.79 9.02
C LEU A 264 -11.33 -6.10 10.11
N ASN A 265 -10.67 -5.44 11.07
CA ASN A 265 -11.34 -4.63 12.09
C ASN A 265 -12.18 -3.51 11.46
N TRP A 266 -11.72 -2.91 10.37
CA TRP A 266 -12.47 -1.93 9.58
C TRP A 266 -13.73 -2.53 8.96
N LYS A 267 -13.64 -3.71 8.35
CA LYS A 267 -14.82 -4.40 7.77
C LYS A 267 -15.81 -4.82 8.86
N LEU A 268 -15.33 -5.28 10.02
CA LEU A 268 -16.19 -5.63 11.16
C LEU A 268 -16.95 -4.41 11.70
N ALA A 269 -16.27 -3.27 11.85
CA ALA A 269 -16.88 -2.03 12.30
C ALA A 269 -17.99 -1.53 11.35
N LEU A 270 -17.86 -1.82 10.05
CA LEU A 270 -18.85 -1.46 9.01
C LEU A 270 -20.23 -2.09 9.26
N VAL A 271 -20.29 -3.27 9.90
CA VAL A 271 -21.54 -3.99 10.17
C VAL A 271 -21.88 -4.05 11.67
N GLY A 272 -21.27 -3.15 12.44
CA GLY A 272 -21.47 -3.05 13.89
C GLY A 272 -20.94 -4.24 14.69
N LEU A 273 -19.99 -5.00 14.14
CA LEU A 273 -19.29 -6.06 14.87
C LEU A 273 -18.13 -5.46 15.68
N ARG A 274 -17.76 -6.17 16.74
CA ARG A 274 -16.61 -5.80 17.58
C ARG A 274 -15.30 -6.09 16.84
N PRO A 275 -14.22 -5.34 17.12
CA PRO A 275 -12.88 -5.70 16.65
C PRO A 275 -12.49 -7.11 17.10
N LEU A 276 -11.58 -7.72 16.34
CA LEU A 276 -10.95 -9.00 16.66
C LEU A 276 -10.34 -8.93 18.06
N LEU A 277 -10.62 -9.94 18.88
CA LEU A 277 -9.98 -10.09 20.19
C LEU A 277 -8.49 -10.40 19.99
N PRO A 278 -7.59 -9.98 20.89
CA PRO A 278 -6.17 -10.35 20.81
C PRO A 278 -5.95 -11.86 20.66
N GLY A 279 -6.80 -12.65 21.35
CA GLY A 279 -6.64 -14.09 21.54
C GLY A 279 -5.91 -14.40 22.85
N ALA A 280 -6.15 -15.56 23.44
CA ALA A 280 -5.26 -16.12 24.46
C ALA A 280 -4.15 -16.85 23.70
N GLU A 281 -2.88 -16.63 24.04
CA GLU A 281 -1.75 -17.31 23.37
C GLU A 281 -1.92 -18.83 23.51
N PRO A 282 -2.28 -19.58 22.44
CA PRO A 282 -1.98 -20.99 22.43
C PRO A 282 -0.47 -21.09 22.23
N ASP A 283 0.19 -22.08 22.84
CA ASP A 283 1.54 -22.44 22.43
C ASP A 283 1.52 -22.61 20.91
N PRO A 284 2.31 -21.80 20.16
CA PRO A 284 2.26 -21.86 18.72
C PRO A 284 2.63 -23.29 18.32
N PRO A 285 1.82 -23.99 17.49
CA PRO A 285 2.30 -25.22 16.91
C PRO A 285 3.62 -24.92 16.20
N SER A 286 4.60 -25.80 16.37
CA SER A 286 5.92 -25.68 15.74
C SER A 286 5.70 -25.47 14.24
N MET A 287 5.92 -24.26 13.75
CA MET A 287 5.82 -24.01 12.33
C MET A 287 6.97 -24.72 11.61
N PRO A 288 6.77 -25.18 10.37
CA PRO A 288 7.90 -25.54 9.53
C PRO A 288 8.80 -24.30 9.41
N VAL A 289 10.08 -24.49 9.69
CA VAL A 289 11.10 -23.45 9.50
C VAL A 289 11.08 -23.04 8.03
N GLN A 290 11.03 -21.73 7.76
CA GLN A 290 11.04 -21.16 6.41
C GLN A 290 12.23 -20.21 6.30
N ILE A 291 13.41 -20.81 6.11
CA ILE A 291 14.64 -20.08 5.84
C ILE A 291 14.55 -19.53 4.42
N GLY A 292 14.66 -18.20 4.28
CA GLY A 292 14.65 -17.53 2.97
C GLY A 292 15.93 -17.77 2.16
N THR A 293 16.07 -17.03 1.05
CA THR A 293 17.32 -16.99 0.25
C THR A 293 18.49 -16.46 1.07
N SER A 294 19.72 -16.80 0.69
CA SER A 294 20.91 -16.32 1.41
C SER A 294 21.02 -14.79 1.42
N PHE A 295 21.23 -14.19 2.58
CA PHE A 295 21.54 -12.76 2.73
C PHE A 295 22.22 -12.48 4.08
N GLY A 296 22.88 -11.32 4.16
CA GLY A 296 23.30 -10.74 5.43
C GLY A 296 23.02 -9.25 5.52
N ALA A 297 22.70 -8.80 6.72
CA ALA A 297 22.46 -7.41 7.01
C ALA A 297 22.71 -7.11 8.50
N LEU A 298 23.07 -5.87 8.78
CA LEU A 298 23.16 -5.32 10.13
C LEU A 298 21.93 -4.46 10.41
N SER A 299 21.50 -4.46 11.66
CA SER A 299 20.51 -3.52 12.18
C SER A 299 21.09 -2.82 13.38
N VAL A 300 21.17 -1.50 13.30
CA VAL A 300 21.70 -0.63 14.34
C VAL A 300 20.51 0.01 15.05
N TYR A 301 20.40 -0.16 16.36
CA TYR A 301 19.34 0.47 17.14
C TYR A 301 19.73 1.90 17.52
N CYS A 302 19.18 2.87 16.79
CA CYS A 302 19.42 4.30 17.01
C CYS A 302 18.08 5.06 16.90
N PRO A 303 17.35 5.24 18.01
CA PRO A 303 16.03 5.86 18.03
C PRO A 303 16.10 7.41 18.02
N THR A 304 16.98 8.00 17.21
CA THR A 304 17.10 9.45 17.04
C THR A 304 16.59 9.92 15.67
N PRO A 305 16.08 11.16 15.53
CA PRO A 305 15.59 11.66 14.25
C PRO A 305 16.65 11.74 13.14
N ASP A 306 17.92 11.86 13.51
CA ASP A 306 19.09 11.99 12.65
C ASP A 306 19.90 10.67 12.53
N ALA A 307 19.33 9.54 12.94
CA ALA A 307 20.00 8.24 13.00
C ALA A 307 20.72 7.85 11.69
N ILE A 308 20.10 8.08 10.53
CA ILE A 308 20.72 7.80 9.21
C ILE A 308 22.02 8.59 9.05
N ALA A 309 22.03 9.87 9.41
CA ALA A 309 23.19 10.73 9.25
C ALA A 309 24.33 10.32 10.19
N GLN A 310 24.01 9.98 11.45
CA GLN A 310 24.98 9.50 12.43
C GLN A 310 25.62 8.18 11.98
N ILE A 311 24.80 7.20 11.59
CA ILE A 311 25.27 5.89 11.15
C ILE A 311 26.06 5.98 9.86
N ARG A 312 25.64 6.83 8.91
CA ARG A 312 26.41 7.10 7.69
C ARG A 312 27.79 7.63 8.00
N ALA A 313 27.91 8.61 8.90
CA ALA A 313 29.20 9.15 9.31
C ALA A 313 30.07 8.09 10.00
N ALA A 314 29.47 7.26 10.87
CA ALA A 314 30.17 6.16 11.54
C ALA A 314 30.66 5.08 10.57
N ILE A 315 29.87 4.72 9.55
CA ILE A 315 30.31 3.78 8.49
C ILE A 315 31.50 4.38 7.75
N ILE A 316 31.44 5.64 7.31
CA ILE A 316 32.56 6.28 6.62
C ILE A 316 33.82 6.29 7.50
N GLY A 317 33.70 6.66 8.78
CA GLY A 317 34.82 6.62 9.72
C GLY A 317 35.37 5.21 9.95
N ALA A 318 34.49 4.21 9.98
CA ALA A 318 34.87 2.82 10.06
C ALA A 318 35.72 2.39 8.86
N TYR A 319 35.25 2.60 7.62
CA TYR A 319 36.03 2.23 6.43
C TYR A 319 37.35 3.01 6.32
N ALA A 320 37.35 4.30 6.69
CA ALA A 320 38.55 5.12 6.69
C ALA A 320 39.66 4.61 7.64
N THR A 321 39.29 3.88 8.70
CA THR A 321 40.27 3.26 9.63
C THR A 321 41.08 2.13 8.97
N ASP A 322 40.56 1.52 7.90
CA ASP A 322 41.26 0.51 7.09
C ASP A 322 41.66 1.04 5.71
N ASP A 323 41.91 2.35 5.61
CA ASP A 323 42.35 3.01 4.37
C ASP A 323 41.37 2.85 3.19
N ALA A 324 40.08 2.62 3.46
CA ALA A 324 39.03 2.58 2.44
C ALA A 324 38.25 3.91 2.39
N TYR A 325 38.25 4.57 1.23
CA TYR A 325 37.72 5.91 1.06
C TYR A 325 36.38 5.91 0.32
N PRO A 326 35.43 6.78 0.72
CA PRO A 326 34.16 6.91 0.02
C PRO A 326 34.36 7.58 -1.34
N LEU A 327 33.79 6.98 -2.39
CA LEU A 327 33.75 7.50 -3.75
C LEU A 327 32.31 7.82 -4.16
N ASP A 328 32.15 8.73 -5.11
CA ASP A 328 30.88 8.86 -5.81
C ASP A 328 30.63 7.63 -6.71
N ARG A 329 29.36 7.42 -7.09
CA ARG A 329 28.94 6.28 -7.90
C ARG A 329 29.69 6.20 -9.24
N ALA A 330 29.88 7.32 -9.93
CA ALA A 330 30.51 7.34 -11.25
C ALA A 330 31.99 6.96 -11.15
N SER A 331 32.69 7.48 -10.14
CA SER A 331 34.08 7.16 -9.82
C SER A 331 34.25 5.69 -9.43
N TYR A 332 33.28 5.09 -8.72
CA TYR A 332 33.35 3.69 -8.32
C TYR A 332 33.17 2.69 -9.48
N PHE A 333 32.17 2.92 -10.34
CA PHE A 333 31.86 2.01 -11.45
C PHE A 333 32.69 2.30 -12.72
N GLY A 334 33.20 3.52 -12.88
CA GLY A 334 33.86 3.97 -14.12
C GLY A 334 32.90 3.89 -15.31
N GLU A 335 33.40 3.41 -16.46
CA GLU A 335 32.59 3.18 -17.67
C GLU A 335 31.74 1.89 -17.63
N ARG A 336 31.82 1.08 -16.56
CA ARG A 336 31.06 -0.19 -16.48
C ARG A 336 29.60 0.06 -16.10
N ASP A 337 28.72 -0.36 -17.00
CA ASP A 337 27.28 -0.13 -16.87
C ASP A 337 26.55 -1.15 -15.95
N GLU A 338 25.94 -0.55 -14.92
CA GLU A 338 24.60 -0.75 -14.36
C GLU A 338 24.11 -1.98 -13.56
N ARG A 339 24.83 -3.09 -13.41
CA ARG A 339 24.43 -4.09 -12.38
C ARG A 339 25.64 -4.62 -11.65
N VAL A 340 25.59 -4.60 -10.30
CA VAL A 340 26.48 -5.43 -9.49
C VAL A 340 26.32 -6.84 -10.04
N GLN A 341 27.37 -7.39 -10.67
CA GLN A 341 27.31 -8.75 -11.19
C GLN A 341 27.04 -9.67 -10.00
N THR A 342 25.85 -10.28 -9.99
CA THR A 342 25.38 -11.18 -8.93
C THR A 342 26.14 -12.50 -9.02
N THR A 343 27.39 -12.51 -8.59
CA THR A 343 28.01 -13.73 -8.07
C THR A 343 27.25 -14.20 -6.84
N ASP A 344 27.35 -15.48 -6.50
CA ASP A 344 26.78 -15.97 -5.24
C ASP A 344 27.51 -15.35 -4.05
N ALA A 345 26.79 -15.18 -2.93
CA ALA A 345 27.39 -14.70 -1.70
C ALA A 345 28.46 -15.69 -1.23
N THR A 346 29.65 -15.18 -0.91
CA THR A 346 30.77 -15.97 -0.39
C THR A 346 31.11 -15.52 1.02
N VAL A 347 31.54 -16.45 1.87
CA VAL A 347 31.95 -16.11 3.24
C VAL A 347 33.22 -15.28 3.20
N ASN A 348 33.14 -14.07 3.74
CA ASN A 348 34.27 -13.18 3.86
C ASN A 348 34.94 -13.34 5.24
N THR A 349 36.20 -13.77 5.23
CA THR A 349 37.01 -13.99 6.43
C THR A 349 38.07 -12.92 6.65
N ALA A 350 38.03 -11.81 5.90
CA ALA A 350 38.96 -10.69 6.12
C ALA A 350 38.76 -10.11 7.53
N GLU A 351 39.81 -9.50 8.08
CA GLU A 351 39.75 -8.81 9.38
C GLU A 351 39.53 -7.29 9.23
N LYS A 352 39.74 -6.77 8.02
CA LYS A 352 39.68 -5.35 7.69
C LYS A 352 38.59 -5.07 6.66
N LEU A 353 37.92 -3.92 6.81
CA LEU A 353 37.09 -3.32 5.78
C LEU A 353 37.94 -2.91 4.58
N GLY A 354 37.33 -2.85 3.42
CA GLY A 354 38.01 -2.57 2.16
C GLY A 354 37.04 -2.14 1.07
N ASP A 355 37.31 -2.53 -0.16
CA ASP A 355 36.45 -2.26 -1.31
C ASP A 355 35.03 -2.83 -1.08
N ASP A 356 34.00 -1.99 -1.13
CA ASP A 356 32.63 -2.43 -0.82
C ASP A 356 31.56 -1.47 -1.36
N ILE A 357 30.33 -1.98 -1.40
CA ILE A 357 29.12 -1.21 -1.60
C ILE A 357 28.25 -1.41 -0.36
N VAL A 358 27.92 -0.31 0.31
CA VAL A 358 27.09 -0.32 1.53
C VAL A 358 25.81 0.46 1.29
N LEU A 359 24.68 -0.12 1.64
CA LEU A 359 23.37 0.53 1.56
C LEU A 359 22.81 0.73 2.97
N ILE A 360 22.39 1.95 3.27
CA ILE A 360 21.66 2.30 4.50
C ILE A 360 20.18 2.40 4.15
N ASP A 361 19.37 1.48 4.65
CA ASP A 361 17.93 1.51 4.40
C ASP A 361 17.18 2.36 5.44
N GLN A 362 15.92 2.65 5.15
CA GLN A 362 15.03 3.51 5.93
C GLN A 362 14.88 3.01 7.38
N PRO A 363 14.88 3.91 8.39
CA PRO A 363 14.64 3.52 9.77
C PRO A 363 13.21 3.04 10.00
N TYR A 364 13.05 1.93 10.71
CA TYR A 364 11.77 1.43 11.21
C TYR A 364 11.89 1.05 12.68
N GLY A 365 11.00 1.59 13.54
CA GLY A 365 10.99 1.22 14.97
C GLY A 365 12.29 1.55 15.72
N GLY A 366 13.04 2.56 15.28
CA GLY A 366 14.36 2.90 15.84
C GLY A 366 15.53 2.10 15.27
N TRP A 367 15.27 1.11 14.41
CA TRP A 367 16.30 0.35 13.71
C TRP A 367 16.68 1.00 12.40
N VAL A 368 17.98 1.13 12.13
CA VAL A 368 18.53 1.47 10.81
C VAL A 368 19.22 0.24 10.26
N THR A 369 18.83 -0.17 9.05
CA THR A 369 19.41 -1.35 8.40
C THR A 369 20.61 -0.94 7.56
N VAL A 370 21.71 -1.66 7.71
CA VAL A 370 22.95 -1.47 6.96
C VAL A 370 23.30 -2.78 6.25
N MET A 371 23.38 -2.74 4.94
CA MET A 371 23.66 -3.91 4.11
C MET A 371 24.97 -3.69 3.37
N SER A 372 25.89 -4.64 3.47
CA SER A 372 27.14 -4.63 2.73
C SER A 372 27.11 -5.73 1.69
N LEU A 373 27.62 -5.46 0.49
CA LEU A 373 27.77 -6.46 -0.56
C LEU A 373 28.91 -7.44 -0.24
N HIS A 374 30.00 -6.96 0.36
CA HIS A 374 31.19 -7.74 0.66
C HIS A 374 31.10 -8.53 1.98
N TRP A 375 30.18 -8.14 2.88
CA TRP A 375 29.99 -8.76 4.20
C TRP A 375 28.61 -9.41 4.36
N GLU A 376 27.99 -9.88 3.28
CA GLU A 376 26.71 -10.61 3.36
C GLU A 376 26.86 -11.93 4.15
N LEU A 377 27.97 -12.64 4.00
CA LEU A 377 28.28 -13.83 4.77
C LEU A 377 29.58 -13.61 5.52
N THR A 378 29.55 -13.77 6.83
CA THR A 378 30.70 -13.55 7.71
C THR A 378 30.77 -14.64 8.77
N PRO A 379 31.96 -15.01 9.26
CA PRO A 379 32.06 -15.88 10.41
C PRO A 379 31.35 -15.24 11.61
N VAL A 380 30.65 -16.08 12.37
CA VAL A 380 29.91 -15.65 13.57
C VAL A 380 30.82 -14.84 14.49
N ALA A 381 30.30 -13.73 15.00
CA ALA A 381 31.02 -12.80 15.87
C ALA A 381 32.25 -12.12 15.27
N LYS A 382 32.51 -12.24 13.95
CA LYS A 382 33.68 -11.64 13.28
C LYS A 382 33.32 -10.58 12.24
N HIS A 383 32.14 -9.94 12.33
CA HIS A 383 31.77 -8.88 11.38
C HIS A 383 32.43 -7.54 11.80
N PRO A 384 33.43 -7.02 11.05
CA PRO A 384 34.20 -5.85 11.48
C PRO A 384 33.38 -4.56 11.55
N LEU A 385 32.48 -4.33 10.58
CA LEU A 385 31.58 -3.18 10.62
C LEU A 385 30.61 -3.24 11.81
N ALA A 386 30.08 -4.42 12.14
CA ALA A 386 29.21 -4.60 13.31
C ALA A 386 29.96 -4.26 14.61
N MET A 387 31.20 -4.73 14.76
CA MET A 387 32.04 -4.37 15.91
C MET A 387 32.23 -2.86 16.02
N ARG A 388 32.61 -2.18 14.92
CA ARG A 388 32.84 -0.73 14.93
C ARG A 388 31.58 0.06 15.27
N LEU A 389 30.46 -0.23 14.61
CA LEU A 389 29.18 0.42 14.91
C LEU A 389 28.70 0.09 16.33
N SER A 390 29.03 -1.09 16.84
CA SER A 390 28.61 -1.52 18.17
C SER A 390 29.28 -0.78 19.33
N GLN A 391 30.31 0.02 19.05
CA GLN A 391 30.94 0.87 20.05
C GLN A 391 29.98 1.95 20.55
N ASP A 392 29.13 2.47 19.66
CA ASP A 392 28.23 3.58 19.93
C ASP A 392 26.76 3.15 20.07
N TRP A 393 26.35 2.05 19.42
CA TRP A 393 24.95 1.59 19.40
C TRP A 393 24.84 0.07 19.53
N PRO A 394 23.74 -0.50 20.03
CA PRO A 394 23.50 -1.94 19.91
C PRO A 394 23.31 -2.34 18.44
N VAL A 395 23.94 -3.44 18.02
CA VAL A 395 23.88 -3.94 16.64
C VAL A 395 23.46 -5.40 16.61
N ALA A 396 22.43 -5.71 15.83
CA ALA A 396 22.07 -7.08 15.46
C ALA A 396 22.58 -7.40 14.06
N ALA A 397 23.42 -8.42 13.92
CA ALA A 397 23.78 -8.99 12.62
C ALA A 397 22.87 -10.19 12.33
N ILE A 398 22.20 -10.17 11.18
CA ILE A 398 21.35 -11.26 10.71
C ILE A 398 22.04 -11.88 9.51
N THR A 399 22.22 -13.19 9.53
CA THR A 399 22.78 -13.96 8.43
C THR A 399 21.87 -15.15 8.14
N VAL A 400 21.37 -15.22 6.92
CA VAL A 400 20.54 -16.31 6.43
C VAL A 400 21.34 -17.03 5.35
N THR A 401 21.48 -18.34 5.50
CA THR A 401 22.06 -19.22 4.48
C THR A 401 20.96 -20.13 3.99
N GLU A 402 20.64 -20.03 2.70
CA GLU A 402 19.50 -20.70 2.06
C GLU A 402 19.35 -22.15 2.50
N HIS A 403 18.17 -22.50 3.03
CA HIS A 403 17.80 -23.83 3.53
C HIS A 403 18.73 -24.46 4.58
N ILE A 404 19.76 -23.75 5.05
CA ILE A 404 20.82 -24.27 5.91
C ILE A 404 20.75 -23.63 7.29
N ALA A 405 20.74 -22.30 7.37
CA ALA A 405 20.81 -21.62 8.65
C ALA A 405 20.13 -20.25 8.69
N TYR A 406 19.59 -19.91 9.86
CA TYR A 406 19.15 -18.58 10.23
C TYR A 406 19.89 -18.17 11.51
N GLU A 407 20.79 -17.22 11.41
CA GLU A 407 21.71 -16.82 12.48
C GLU A 407 21.48 -15.34 12.85
N LEU A 408 21.49 -15.05 14.15
CA LEU A 408 21.44 -13.69 14.69
C LEU A 408 22.53 -13.55 15.74
N CYS A 409 23.42 -12.59 15.54
CA CYS A 409 24.51 -12.27 16.47
C CYS A 409 24.35 -10.82 16.97
N TRP A 410 24.37 -10.65 18.28
CA TRP A 410 24.22 -9.36 18.95
C TRP A 410 25.59 -8.80 19.34
N TYR A 411 25.82 -7.52 19.03
CA TYR A 411 27.05 -6.80 19.33
C TYR A 411 26.76 -5.57 20.19
N GLU A 412 27.58 -5.38 21.21
CA GLU A 412 27.59 -4.21 22.09
C GLU A 412 29.02 -3.89 22.51
N HIS A 413 29.33 -2.61 22.66
CA HIS A 413 30.63 -2.12 23.13
C HIS A 413 31.82 -2.70 22.34
N GLY A 414 31.67 -2.86 21.03
CA GLY A 414 32.75 -3.33 20.15
C GLY A 414 32.88 -4.84 20.04
N VAL A 415 32.06 -5.63 20.74
CA VAL A 415 32.21 -7.10 20.82
C VAL A 415 30.88 -7.81 20.63
N ALA A 416 30.92 -9.03 20.08
CA ALA A 416 29.77 -9.91 20.08
C ALA A 416 29.49 -10.41 21.51
N THR A 417 28.22 -10.38 21.92
CA THR A 417 27.81 -10.75 23.29
C THR A 417 26.78 -11.86 23.32
N GLN A 418 25.85 -11.88 22.36
CA GLN A 418 24.77 -12.86 22.31
C GLN A 418 24.61 -13.49 20.92
N TYR A 419 24.06 -14.69 20.87
CA TYR A 419 23.85 -15.41 19.63
C TYR A 419 22.64 -16.35 19.71
N ALA A 420 21.92 -16.44 18.59
CA ALA A 420 20.92 -17.47 18.35
C ALA A 420 21.08 -17.96 16.91
N ALA A 421 20.88 -19.26 16.72
CA ALA A 421 20.87 -19.85 15.39
C ALA A 421 19.90 -21.02 15.28
N LEU A 422 19.34 -21.18 14.10
CA LEU A 422 18.65 -22.38 13.68
C LEU A 422 19.44 -22.94 12.50
N GLY A 423 19.98 -24.15 12.66
CA GLY A 423 20.98 -24.67 11.74
C GLY A 423 22.36 -24.03 11.94
N ARG A 424 23.37 -24.56 11.24
CA ARG A 424 24.72 -24.00 11.24
C ARG A 424 25.39 -24.34 9.90
N PRO A 425 25.94 -23.38 9.17
CA PRO A 425 26.73 -23.66 7.97
C PRO A 425 27.92 -24.57 8.33
N ALA A 426 28.21 -25.55 7.47
CA ALA A 426 29.34 -26.45 7.67
C ALA A 426 30.68 -25.68 7.62
N GLY A 427 31.66 -26.12 8.41
CA GLY A 427 33.02 -25.57 8.36
C GLY A 427 33.24 -24.26 9.11
N GLN A 428 32.26 -23.76 9.88
CA GLN A 428 32.51 -22.64 10.79
C GLN A 428 33.46 -23.05 11.92
N GLU A 429 34.52 -22.26 12.12
CA GLU A 429 35.43 -22.46 13.24
C GLU A 429 34.73 -22.28 14.60
N PRO A 430 35.26 -22.90 15.67
CA PRO A 430 34.81 -22.60 17.03
C PRO A 430 34.98 -21.12 17.36
N LEU A 431 34.08 -20.59 18.18
CA LEU A 431 34.23 -19.24 18.71
C LEU A 431 35.36 -19.20 19.74
N ASP A 432 36.22 -18.18 19.66
CA ASP A 432 37.31 -17.95 20.63
C ASP A 432 36.77 -17.74 22.05
N LYS A 433 35.59 -17.11 22.16
CA LYS A 433 34.86 -16.90 23.40
C LYS A 433 33.40 -17.32 23.22
N PRO A 434 32.82 -18.12 24.14
CA PRO A 434 31.42 -18.49 24.06
C PRO A 434 30.53 -17.25 24.21
N LEU A 435 29.48 -17.18 23.38
CA LEU A 435 28.46 -16.13 23.42
C LEU A 435 27.29 -16.58 24.29
N ALA A 436 26.64 -15.63 24.95
CA ALA A 436 25.41 -15.92 25.67
C ALA A 436 24.27 -16.24 24.68
N PRO A 437 23.26 -17.03 25.07
CA PRO A 437 22.04 -17.16 24.28
C PRO A 437 21.37 -15.79 24.08
N LEU A 438 20.82 -15.53 22.89
CA LEU A 438 20.07 -14.31 22.62
C LEU A 438 18.91 -14.13 23.61
N ASP A 439 18.84 -12.95 24.22
CA ASP A 439 17.74 -12.51 25.04
C ASP A 439 16.60 -11.99 24.14
N PHE A 440 15.67 -12.89 23.79
CA PHE A 440 14.49 -12.55 23.02
C PHE A 440 13.54 -11.60 23.76
N LYS A 441 13.61 -11.51 25.10
CA LYS A 441 12.79 -10.59 25.87
C LYS A 441 13.28 -9.16 25.66
N MET A 442 14.60 -8.94 25.75
CA MET A 442 15.22 -7.66 25.42
C MET A 442 14.86 -7.22 23.99
N LEU A 443 14.94 -8.13 23.01
CA LEU A 443 14.59 -7.82 21.62
C LEU A 443 13.09 -7.46 21.45
N ALA A 444 12.22 -8.08 22.25
CA ALA A 444 10.79 -7.74 22.29
C ALA A 444 10.54 -6.36 22.92
N GLU A 445 11.26 -6.02 23.99
CA GLU A 445 11.15 -4.72 24.67
C GLU A 445 11.59 -3.55 23.79
N LEU A 446 12.60 -3.74 22.92
CA LEU A 446 12.97 -2.74 21.90
C LEU A 446 11.87 -2.46 20.88
N ASN A 447 10.91 -3.39 20.76
CA ASN A 447 9.80 -3.33 19.80
C ASN A 447 8.45 -3.33 20.53
N ALA A 448 8.36 -2.64 21.68
CA ALA A 448 7.36 -2.74 22.76
C ALA A 448 5.88 -2.95 22.37
N ASP A 449 5.48 -2.62 21.15
CA ASP A 449 4.10 -2.71 20.67
C ASP A 449 3.78 -3.91 19.73
N ARG A 450 4.75 -4.77 19.37
CA ARG A 450 4.54 -5.79 18.31
C ARG A 450 4.53 -7.26 18.71
N ALA A 451 5.40 -7.66 19.64
CA ALA A 451 5.63 -9.08 19.91
C ALA A 451 6.04 -9.34 21.36
N THR A 452 5.56 -10.45 21.91
CA THR A 452 6.04 -11.02 23.17
C THR A 452 7.33 -11.82 22.92
N GLU A 453 8.10 -12.08 23.98
CA GLU A 453 9.28 -12.96 23.92
C GLU A 453 8.93 -14.31 23.27
N THR A 454 7.84 -14.95 23.73
CA THR A 454 7.35 -16.24 23.21
C THR A 454 7.13 -16.20 21.71
N LYS A 455 6.52 -15.12 21.21
CA LYS A 455 6.24 -14.93 19.78
C LYS A 455 7.50 -14.74 18.95
N LEU A 456 8.50 -14.01 19.46
CA LEU A 456 9.78 -13.86 18.78
C LEU A 456 10.55 -15.18 18.71
N ARG A 457 10.57 -15.96 19.80
CA ARG A 457 11.19 -17.29 19.82
C ARG A 457 10.54 -18.23 18.80
N ALA A 458 9.21 -18.25 18.74
CA ALA A 458 8.47 -19.08 17.78
C ALA A 458 8.63 -18.63 16.32
N ALA A 459 8.95 -17.35 16.10
CA ALA A 459 9.18 -16.79 14.77
C ALA A 459 10.61 -17.00 14.27
N PHE A 460 11.55 -17.29 15.16
CA PHE A 460 12.96 -17.42 14.81
C PHE A 460 13.19 -18.56 13.81
N GLY A 461 13.82 -18.26 12.67
CA GLY A 461 13.94 -19.17 11.53
C GLY A 461 12.82 -19.11 10.49
N ASN A 462 11.76 -18.31 10.72
CA ASN A 462 10.84 -17.86 9.67
C ASN A 462 11.19 -16.42 9.28
N THR A 463 12.02 -16.27 8.25
CA THR A 463 12.66 -14.98 7.90
C THR A 463 11.67 -13.82 7.81
N GLN A 464 10.59 -13.98 7.05
CA GLN A 464 9.64 -12.88 6.83
C GLN A 464 8.84 -12.54 8.10
N MET A 465 8.43 -13.57 8.85
CA MET A 465 7.63 -13.34 10.05
C MET A 465 8.47 -12.70 11.15
N PHE A 466 9.71 -13.15 11.34
CA PHE A 466 10.61 -12.57 12.33
C PHE A 466 10.91 -11.10 12.02
N ALA A 467 11.22 -10.77 10.77
CA ALA A 467 11.40 -9.40 10.30
C ALA A 467 10.19 -8.51 10.58
N ASN A 468 8.98 -8.99 10.29
CA ASN A 468 7.74 -8.23 10.54
C ASN A 468 7.50 -7.96 12.04
N LEU A 469 7.92 -8.87 12.92
CA LEU A 469 7.74 -8.71 14.36
C LEU A 469 8.81 -7.83 15.03
N THR A 470 9.99 -7.70 14.43
CA THR A 470 11.17 -7.06 15.04
C THR A 470 11.68 -5.81 14.31
N TYR A 471 11.17 -5.52 13.11
CA TYR A 471 11.73 -4.57 12.15
C TYR A 471 13.15 -4.88 11.65
N LEU A 472 13.69 -6.05 11.98
CA LEU A 472 14.95 -6.53 11.43
C LEU A 472 14.78 -6.91 9.95
N PRO A 473 15.86 -6.89 9.16
CA PRO A 473 15.82 -7.14 7.72
C PRO A 473 15.39 -8.57 7.37
N SER A 474 14.71 -8.70 6.23
CA SER A 474 14.35 -9.97 5.59
C SER A 474 15.07 -10.20 4.25
N SER A 475 16.00 -9.32 3.90
CA SER A 475 16.74 -9.36 2.64
C SER A 475 18.06 -8.58 2.77
N GLY A 476 19.00 -8.82 1.85
CA GLY A 476 20.28 -8.12 1.76
C GLY A 476 20.40 -7.27 0.51
N LEU A 477 21.61 -6.76 0.27
CA LEU A 477 21.87 -5.79 -0.80
C LEU A 477 21.62 -6.40 -2.18
N ARG A 478 21.97 -7.68 -2.41
CA ARG A 478 21.70 -8.36 -3.70
C ARG A 478 20.22 -8.43 -4.04
N GLN A 479 19.36 -8.74 -3.07
CA GLN A 479 17.91 -8.80 -3.30
C GLN A 479 17.32 -7.42 -3.56
N ILE A 480 17.71 -6.40 -2.78
CA ILE A 480 17.20 -5.04 -2.98
C ILE A 480 17.65 -4.48 -4.33
N SER A 481 18.91 -4.68 -4.71
CA SER A 481 19.45 -4.20 -5.98
C SER A 481 18.85 -4.89 -7.21
N ALA A 482 18.25 -6.06 -7.05
CA ALA A 482 17.50 -6.73 -8.12
C ALA A 482 16.15 -6.04 -8.41
N THR A 483 15.54 -5.39 -7.42
CA THR A 483 14.23 -4.72 -7.57
C THR A 483 14.34 -3.22 -7.75
N THR A 484 15.32 -2.58 -7.11
CA THR A 484 15.50 -1.13 -7.09
C THR A 484 16.94 -0.81 -7.48
N PRO A 485 17.17 -0.05 -8.56
CA PRO A 485 18.52 0.39 -8.91
C PRO A 485 19.16 1.20 -7.77
N LEU A 486 20.42 0.91 -7.45
CA LEU A 486 21.17 1.62 -6.40
C LEU A 486 21.17 3.15 -6.58
N ALA A 487 21.01 3.65 -7.80
CA ALA A 487 20.91 5.09 -8.10
C ALA A 487 19.69 5.76 -7.43
N GLU A 488 18.59 5.03 -7.22
CA GLU A 488 17.37 5.57 -6.59
C GLU A 488 17.52 5.76 -5.08
N HIS A 489 18.54 5.16 -4.47
CA HIS A 489 18.79 5.29 -3.04
C HIS A 489 19.51 6.60 -2.67
N GLY A 490 20.12 7.29 -3.64
CA GLY A 490 20.84 8.56 -3.44
C GLY A 490 21.98 8.42 -2.44
N ASP A 491 22.12 9.40 -1.53
CA ASP A 491 23.21 9.49 -0.54
C ASP A 491 23.25 8.35 0.50
N ARG A 492 22.27 7.44 0.45
CA ARG A 492 22.18 6.23 1.29
C ARG A 492 23.01 5.06 0.75
N ALA A 493 23.40 5.11 -0.53
CA ALA A 493 24.35 4.17 -1.10
C ALA A 493 25.77 4.74 -0.98
N LEU A 494 26.65 4.00 -0.33
CA LEU A 494 28.06 4.33 -0.13
C LEU A 494 28.92 3.35 -0.92
N PHE A 495 29.99 3.88 -1.51
CA PHE A 495 30.92 3.12 -2.33
C PHE A 495 32.32 3.33 -1.77
N PHE A 496 33.04 2.26 -1.45
CA PHE A 496 34.35 2.34 -0.81
C PHE A 496 35.43 1.68 -1.66
N ARG A 497 36.61 2.28 -1.73
CA ARG A 497 37.82 1.65 -2.26
C ARG A 497 39.05 1.93 -1.43
N THR A 498 39.93 0.95 -1.34
CA THR A 498 41.28 1.05 -0.76
C THR A 498 42.28 1.73 -1.69
N THR A 499 41.99 1.75 -2.99
CA THR A 499 42.73 2.52 -4.00
C THR A 499 41.77 3.50 -4.68
N PRO A 500 42.05 4.83 -4.62
CA PRO A 500 41.20 5.84 -5.25
C PRO A 500 41.08 5.67 -6.77
#